data_AF-A0A7S1DF04-F1
#
_entry.id   AF-A0A7S1DF04-F1
#
_cell.length_a   1.000
_cell.length_b   1.000
_cell.length_c   1.000
_cell.angle_alpha   90.00
_cell.angle_beta   90.00
_cell.angle_gamma   90.00
#
_symmetry.space_group_name_H-M   'P 1'
#
loop_
_entity.id
_entity.type
_entity.pdbx_description
1 polymer ?
#
loop_
_entity_poly.entity_id
_entity_poly.type
_entity_poly.pdbx_seq_one_letter_code
_entity_poly.pdbx_strand_id
1 'polypeptide(L)'
;RWRRPGGGAAAAGGFEEWLRVTTTASVETEINVQLGTFTLKSNQTEMVPEAFAPSDMEEALGAVAGRKLQCARVAETEARHWVRLMAVRHDLLLWSPDTRPQHR
;
A
#
# COMPACT_ATOMS: atom_id res chain seq x y z
N ARG A 1 7.83 -42.69 22.34
CA ARG A 1 6.46 -42.66 21.75
C ARG A 1 5.95 -41.21 21.81
N TRP A 2 6.19 -40.42 20.78
CA TRP A 2 5.82 -39.00 20.76
C TRP A 2 4.32 -38.84 20.46
N ARG A 3 3.56 -38.18 21.35
CA ARG A 3 2.16 -37.78 21.10
C ARG A 3 2.16 -36.56 20.18
N ARG A 4 1.43 -36.65 19.07
CA ARG A 4 1.06 -35.48 18.26
C ARG A 4 0.07 -34.61 19.05
N PRO A 5 0.21 -33.28 19.10
CA PRO A 5 -0.84 -32.41 19.59
C PRO A 5 -2.08 -32.57 18.69
N GLY A 6 -3.25 -32.72 19.31
CA GLY A 6 -4.51 -32.92 18.62
C GLY A 6 -4.81 -31.76 17.67
N GLY A 7 -4.90 -32.06 16.38
CA GLY A 7 -5.51 -31.18 15.39
C GLY A 7 -7.01 -31.22 15.60
N GLY A 8 -7.59 -30.17 16.17
CA GLY A 8 -9.01 -30.10 16.43
C GLY A 8 -9.46 -28.68 16.74
N ALA A 9 -9.63 -27.86 15.70
CA ALA A 9 -10.52 -26.68 15.67
C ALA A 9 -10.52 -25.97 14.30
N ALA A 10 -10.61 -26.69 13.16
CA ALA A 10 -10.60 -26.06 11.83
C ALA A 10 -11.63 -26.65 10.85
N ALA A 11 -12.82 -27.03 11.35
CA ALA A 11 -13.85 -27.65 10.51
C ALA A 11 -15.25 -27.05 10.70
N ALA A 12 -15.34 -25.71 10.80
CA ALA A 12 -16.62 -25.00 10.70
C ALA A 12 -16.73 -24.13 9.44
N GLY A 13 -15.63 -23.93 8.70
CA GLY A 13 -15.63 -23.32 7.37
C GLY A 13 -15.01 -24.30 6.37
N GLY A 14 -15.64 -24.46 5.20
CA GLY A 14 -15.09 -25.26 4.12
C GLY A 14 -13.74 -24.73 3.63
N PHE A 15 -13.07 -25.47 2.75
CA PHE A 15 -11.77 -25.06 2.17
C PHE A 15 -11.79 -23.64 1.58
N GLU A 16 -12.90 -23.22 0.96
CA GLU A 16 -13.07 -21.86 0.43
C GLU A 16 -13.08 -20.79 1.52
N GLU A 17 -13.70 -21.04 2.67
CA GLU A 17 -13.70 -20.11 3.79
C GLU A 17 -12.32 -20.07 4.45
N TRP A 18 -11.66 -21.23 4.56
CA TRP A 18 -10.27 -21.29 5.00
C TRP A 18 -9.33 -20.51 4.07
N LEU A 19 -9.46 -20.68 2.75
CA LEU A 19 -8.69 -19.93 1.75
C LEU A 19 -9.00 -18.44 1.82
N ARG A 20 -10.28 -18.06 1.88
CA ARG A 20 -10.69 -16.67 1.98
C ARG A 20 -10.09 -16.02 3.22
N VAL A 21 -10.28 -16.59 4.40
CA VAL A 21 -9.68 -16.08 5.65
C VAL A 21 -8.15 -16.02 5.54
N THR A 22 -7.50 -17.08 5.05
CA THR A 22 -6.03 -17.14 4.99
C THR A 22 -5.43 -16.14 3.98
N THR A 23 -6.11 -15.88 2.86
CA THR A 23 -5.62 -15.01 1.78
C THR A 23 -6.06 -13.55 1.91
N THR A 24 -7.21 -13.26 2.57
CA THR A 24 -7.67 -11.87 2.80
C THR A 24 -7.41 -11.33 4.21
N ALA A 25 -7.15 -12.17 5.21
CA ALA A 25 -6.87 -11.71 6.58
C ALA A 25 -5.38 -11.52 6.91
N SER A 26 -4.47 -11.81 5.97
CA SER A 26 -3.05 -11.59 6.14
C SER A 26 -2.69 -10.10 6.06
N VAL A 27 -2.99 -9.37 7.14
CA VAL A 27 -2.34 -8.09 7.43
C VAL A 27 -0.98 -8.43 8.02
N GLU A 28 0.10 -8.27 7.25
CA GLU A 28 1.45 -8.45 7.78
C GLU A 28 1.66 -7.38 8.87
N THR A 29 1.64 -7.81 10.13
CA THR A 29 1.88 -6.95 11.29
C THR A 29 3.29 -7.22 11.78
N GLU A 30 4.16 -6.22 11.71
CA GLU A 30 5.54 -6.31 12.16
C GLU A 30 5.74 -5.43 13.41
N ILE A 31 6.30 -6.02 14.46
CA ILE A 31 6.60 -5.32 15.72
C ILE A 31 8.11 -5.29 15.91
N ASN A 32 8.71 -4.12 15.67
CA ASN A 32 10.13 -3.88 15.87
C ASN A 32 10.40 -3.44 17.31
N VAL A 33 10.56 -4.41 18.21
CA VAL A 33 10.69 -4.18 19.67
C VAL A 33 11.88 -3.28 20.03
N GLN A 34 12.98 -3.37 19.29
CA GLN A 34 14.20 -2.57 19.53
C GLN A 34 14.03 -1.09 19.18
N LEU A 35 13.15 -0.77 18.23
CA LEU A 35 12.90 0.59 17.74
C LEU A 35 11.55 1.14 18.22
N GLY A 36 10.80 0.37 19.02
CA GLY A 36 9.45 0.71 19.44
C GLY A 36 8.47 0.94 18.28
N THR A 37 8.76 0.40 17.10
CA THR A 37 7.99 0.69 15.87
C THR A 37 7.01 -0.44 15.58
N PHE A 38 5.75 -0.09 15.37
CA PHE A 38 4.66 -0.99 15.02
C PHE A 38 4.21 -0.70 13.58
N THR A 39 4.30 -1.68 12.69
CA THR A 39 3.96 -1.53 11.27
C THR A 39 2.84 -2.49 10.89
N LEU A 40 1.73 -1.94 10.38
CA LEU A 40 0.65 -2.69 9.73
C LEU A 40 0.80 -2.54 8.23
N LYS A 41 1.07 -3.63 7.52
CA LYS A 41 1.26 -3.60 6.07
C LYS A 41 -0.03 -4.00 5.38
N SER A 42 -0.89 -3.01 5.16
CA SER A 42 -1.99 -3.13 4.19
C SER A 42 -1.48 -2.63 2.84
N ASN A 43 -0.94 -3.54 2.02
CA ASN A 43 -0.50 -3.21 0.66
C ASN A 43 -1.69 -3.25 -0.31
N GLN A 44 -2.76 -2.51 0.01
CA GLN A 44 -3.87 -2.38 -0.92
C GLN A 44 -3.42 -1.55 -2.12
N THR A 45 -3.61 -2.14 -3.29
CA THR A 45 -3.48 -1.41 -4.55
C THR A 45 -4.75 -0.63 -4.79
N GLU A 46 -4.59 0.62 -5.19
CA GLU A 46 -5.68 1.54 -5.52
C GLU A 46 -5.44 2.14 -6.92
N MET A 47 -6.47 2.76 -7.47
CA MET A 47 -6.30 3.55 -8.68
C MET A 47 -5.58 4.85 -8.34
N VAL A 48 -4.71 5.34 -9.23
CA VAL A 48 -4.06 6.64 -9.05
C VAL A 48 -5.14 7.72 -8.90
N PRO A 49 -5.13 8.49 -7.80
CA PRO A 49 -6.10 9.56 -7.58
C PRO A 49 -5.99 10.65 -8.64
N GLU A 50 -7.11 11.27 -9.01
CA GLU A 50 -7.16 12.35 -10.00
C GLU A 50 -6.30 13.58 -9.60
N ALA A 51 -6.06 13.78 -8.30
CA ALA A 51 -5.15 14.82 -7.80
C ALA A 51 -3.70 14.67 -8.31
N PHE A 52 -3.31 13.47 -8.77
CA PHE A 52 -2.00 13.22 -9.40
C PHE A 52 -2.00 13.42 -10.92
N ALA A 53 -3.11 13.84 -11.53
CA ALA A 53 -3.20 14.10 -12.97
C ALA A 53 -2.57 15.41 -13.51
N PRO A 54 -1.69 16.20 -12.82
CA PRO A 54 -1.03 17.32 -13.49
C PRO A 54 -0.19 16.89 -14.71
N SER A 55 0.06 17.87 -15.58
CA SER A 55 0.88 17.80 -16.81
C SER A 55 2.22 17.07 -16.64
N ASP A 56 2.81 17.16 -15.46
CA ASP A 56 4.15 16.68 -15.14
C ASP A 56 4.22 15.14 -15.22
N MET A 57 3.10 14.46 -14.93
CA MET A 57 2.99 13.01 -15.07
C MET A 57 3.07 12.59 -16.54
N GLU A 58 2.41 13.33 -17.43
CA GLU A 58 2.41 13.05 -18.87
C GLU A 58 3.79 13.24 -19.48
N GLU A 59 4.52 14.28 -19.04
CA GLU A 59 5.90 14.51 -19.46
C GLU A 59 6.82 13.35 -19.03
N ALA A 60 6.71 12.89 -17.78
CA ALA A 60 7.58 11.86 -17.23
C ALA A 60 7.25 10.43 -17.71
N LEU A 61 5.97 10.10 -17.91
CA LEU A 61 5.50 8.74 -18.24
C LEU A 61 5.09 8.56 -19.70
N GLY A 62 4.97 9.65 -20.47
CA GLY A 62 4.57 9.63 -21.88
C GLY A 62 3.23 8.94 -22.09
N ALA A 63 3.19 8.03 -23.08
CA ALA A 63 1.98 7.29 -23.46
C ALA A 63 1.37 6.44 -22.33
N VAL A 64 2.09 6.20 -21.24
CA VAL A 64 1.59 5.43 -20.08
C VAL A 64 0.69 6.29 -19.18
N ALA A 65 0.87 7.61 -19.15
CA ALA A 65 0.10 8.52 -18.30
C ALA A 65 -1.40 8.54 -18.65
N GLY A 66 -1.76 8.42 -19.92
CA GLY A 66 -3.16 8.40 -20.38
C GLY A 66 -3.93 7.12 -20.06
N ARG A 67 -3.35 6.19 -19.30
CA ARG A 67 -3.96 4.92 -18.92
C ARG A 67 -4.47 4.97 -17.48
N LYS A 68 -5.44 4.12 -17.16
CA LYS A 68 -5.82 3.83 -15.77
C LYS A 68 -4.69 3.07 -15.08
N LEU A 69 -3.91 3.76 -14.25
CA LEU A 69 -2.78 3.19 -13.52
C LEU A 69 -3.17 2.79 -12.10
N GLN A 70 -2.66 1.64 -11.65
CA GLN A 70 -2.73 1.22 -10.26
C GLN A 70 -1.48 1.66 -9.51
N CYS A 71 -1.67 2.03 -8.25
CA CYS A 71 -0.60 2.40 -7.34
C CYS A 71 -0.77 1.75 -5.97
N ALA A 72 0.31 1.72 -5.19
CA ALA A 72 0.30 1.42 -3.77
C ALA A 72 0.81 2.62 -3.00
N ARG A 73 0.18 2.94 -1.88
CA ARG A 73 0.63 4.01 -0.98
C ARG A 73 1.97 3.62 -0.34
N VAL A 74 2.96 4.50 -0.47
CA VAL A 74 4.30 4.31 0.11
C VAL A 74 4.38 5.02 1.45
N ALA A 75 3.98 6.29 1.50
CA ALA A 75 3.97 7.09 2.71
C ALA A 75 3.02 8.29 2.55
N GLU A 76 2.57 8.82 3.68
CA GLU A 76 1.72 9.99 3.73
C GLU A 76 2.15 10.87 4.91
N THR A 77 2.26 12.17 4.65
CA THR A 77 2.52 13.20 5.66
C THR A 77 1.51 14.33 5.48
N GLU A 78 1.48 15.29 6.41
CA GLU A 78 0.58 16.45 6.33
C GLU A 78 0.76 17.28 5.04
N ALA A 79 1.96 17.25 4.45
CA ALA A 79 2.30 18.06 3.28
C ALA A 79 2.58 17.23 2.02
N ARG A 80 2.51 15.89 2.07
CA ARG A 80 2.89 15.04 0.95
C ARG A 80 2.13 13.72 0.90
N HIS A 81 1.58 13.43 -0.27
CA HIS A 81 1.13 12.10 -0.64
C HIS A 81 2.15 11.42 -1.55
N TRP A 82 2.59 10.20 -1.21
CA TRP A 82 3.54 9.42 -1.99
C TRP A 82 2.97 8.06 -2.34
N VAL A 83 2.82 7.80 -3.63
CA VAL A 83 2.37 6.52 -4.18
C VAL A 83 3.40 5.95 -5.15
N ARG A 84 3.49 4.62 -5.21
CA ARG A 84 4.29 3.88 -6.18
C ARG A 84 3.39 3.27 -7.22
N LEU A 85 3.70 3.48 -8.50
CA LEU A 85 2.98 2.84 -9.59
C LEU A 85 3.32 1.35 -9.65
N MET A 86 2.33 0.49 -9.92
CA MET A 86 2.52 -0.96 -9.96
C MET A 86 3.01 -1.45 -11.32
N ALA A 87 2.55 -0.81 -12.40
CA ALA A 87 2.90 -1.18 -13.77
C ALA A 87 4.24 -0.57 -14.24
N VAL A 88 4.70 0.50 -13.57
CA VAL A 88 5.95 1.19 -13.88
C VAL A 88 6.69 1.50 -12.59
N ARG A 89 8.03 1.40 -12.60
CA ARG A 89 8.86 1.64 -11.40
C ARG A 89 9.08 3.12 -11.12
N HIS A 90 8.01 3.91 -11.21
CA HIS A 90 7.99 5.32 -10.88
C HIS A 90 7.15 5.55 -9.65
N ASP A 91 7.56 6.55 -8.89
CA ASP A 91 6.86 7.05 -7.73
C ASP A 91 6.28 8.42 -8.06
N LEU A 92 5.05 8.67 -7.59
CA LEU A 92 4.39 9.96 -7.72
C LEU A 92 4.32 10.61 -6.36
N LEU A 93 4.71 11.89 -6.32
CA LEU A 93 4.72 12.71 -5.12
C LEU A 93 3.86 13.94 -5.37
N LEU A 94 2.78 14.07 -4.60
CA LEU A 94 1.94 15.26 -4.59
C LEU A 94 2.22 16.04 -3.31
N TRP A 95 2.68 17.28 -3.47
CA TRP A 95 3.00 18.17 -2.35
C TRP A 95 1.90 19.22 -2.17
N SER A 96 1.53 19.47 -0.92
CA SER A 96 0.68 20.59 -0.57
C SER A 96 1.38 21.92 -0.91
N PRO A 97 0.64 22.96 -1.34
CA PRO A 97 1.23 24.27 -1.60
C PRO A 97 2.00 24.79 -0.38
N ASP A 98 3.20 25.33 -0.61
CA ASP A 98 4.00 25.94 0.46
C ASP A 98 3.39 27.29 0.86
N THR A 99 2.92 27.38 2.11
CA THR A 99 2.32 28.60 2.66
C THR A 99 3.31 29.49 3.41
N ARG A 100 4.60 29.12 3.46
CA ARG A 100 5.62 29.91 4.15
C ARG A 100 5.90 31.21 3.37
N PRO A 101 6.21 32.32 4.06
CA PRO A 101 6.56 33.57 3.39
C PRO A 101 7.82 33.38 2.54
N GLN A 102 7.70 33.66 1.25
CA GLN A 102 8.83 33.63 0.33
C GLN A 102 9.73 34.82 0.65
N HIS A 103 10.91 34.57 1.22
CA HIS A 103 11.94 35.58 1.27
C HIS A 103 12.50 35.76 -0.15
N ARG A 104 12.28 36.95 -0.72
CA ARG A 104 12.84 37.37 -2.01
C ARG A 104 14.09 38.20 -1.78
#